data_AF-A0A256VHW6-F1
#
_entry.id   AF-A0A256VHW6-F1
#
_cell.length_a   1.000
_cell.length_b   1.000
_cell.length_c   1.000
_cell.angle_alpha   90.00
_cell.angle_beta   90.00
_cell.angle_gamma   90.00
#
_symmetry.space_group_name_H-M   'P 1'
#
loop_
_entity.id
_entity.type
_entity.pdbx_description
1 polymer ?
#
loop_
_entity_poly.entity_id
_entity_poly.type
_entity_poly.pdbx_seq_one_letter_code
_entity_poly.pdbx_strand_id
1 'polypeptide(L)'
;MNIDGLIEGQLKFSEPAIWNSSPIQNGGNSTPNIIPFAQTDVIFTLLTGISPELNELHEMQIGKIGRELSEYNETAVNSLIEKYKQQFNDYKQKEYIDPIINLLEGLSIKEMGEMAETLISLTSFKRKFSSDIGTVGGPTDVLTITRGEGPIWMKRKKYFDGEMNKGYELRRK
;
A
#
# COMPACT_ATOMS: atom_id res chain seq x y z
N MET A 1 -12.22 8.76 17.23
CA MET A 1 -11.76 10.14 17.42
C MET A 1 -10.96 10.19 18.71
N ASN A 2 -9.64 10.38 18.64
CA ASN A 2 -8.79 10.58 19.81
C ASN A 2 -8.43 12.07 19.89
N ILE A 3 -8.64 12.68 21.04
CA ILE A 3 -8.27 14.07 21.28
C ILE A 3 -6.81 14.07 21.75
N ASP A 4 -5.90 14.54 20.90
CA ASP A 4 -4.45 14.64 21.19
C ASP A 4 -4.11 15.94 21.95
N GLY A 5 -5.02 16.90 22.01
CA GLY A 5 -4.89 18.12 22.81
C GLY A 5 -5.54 19.34 22.19
N LEU A 6 -5.05 20.52 22.57
CA LEU A 6 -5.46 21.82 22.05
C LEU A 6 -4.23 22.53 21.47
N ILE A 7 -4.34 23.04 20.23
CA ILE A 7 -3.34 23.93 19.62
C ILE A 7 -4.05 25.24 19.27
N GLU A 8 -3.54 26.36 19.79
CA GLU A 8 -4.08 27.71 19.56
C GLU A 8 -5.60 27.84 19.85
N GLY A 9 -6.08 27.14 20.89
CA GLY A 9 -7.49 27.17 21.29
C GLY A 9 -8.42 26.34 20.40
N GLN A 10 -7.89 25.66 19.38
CA GLN A 10 -8.63 24.71 18.56
C GLN A 10 -8.33 23.26 18.99
N LEU A 11 -9.36 22.42 18.98
CA LEU A 11 -9.26 20.99 19.30
C LEU A 11 -8.36 20.30 18.26
N LYS A 12 -7.20 19.84 18.71
CA LYS A 12 -6.34 18.93 17.96
C LYS A 12 -6.85 17.52 18.24
N PHE A 13 -7.71 17.03 17.36
CA PHE A 13 -8.08 15.63 17.34
C PHE A 13 -7.30 14.93 16.23
N SER A 14 -6.79 13.75 16.54
CA SER A 14 -6.51 12.76 15.52
C SER A 14 -7.78 11.93 15.39
N GLU A 15 -8.46 12.05 14.25
CA GLU A 15 -9.06 10.83 13.76
C GLU A 15 -7.87 9.94 13.44
N PRO A 16 -7.73 8.75 14.08
CA PRO A 16 -6.89 7.77 13.46
C PRO A 16 -7.49 7.64 12.07
N ALA A 17 -6.79 8.16 11.07
CA ALA A 17 -6.98 7.68 9.74
C ALA A 17 -6.56 6.23 9.87
N ILE A 18 -7.53 5.40 10.24
CA ILE A 18 -7.51 4.00 9.92
C ILE A 18 -7.63 4.03 8.40
N TRP A 19 -6.54 4.40 7.74
CA TRP A 19 -6.15 3.73 6.53
C TRP A 19 -5.98 2.30 7.00
N ASN A 20 -7.08 1.56 7.06
CA ASN A 20 -7.04 0.13 6.92
C ASN A 20 -6.52 -0.06 5.49
N SER A 21 -5.21 0.11 5.32
CA SER A 21 -4.49 -0.53 4.25
C SER A 21 -4.49 -2.04 4.47
N SER A 22 -4.96 -2.52 5.64
CA SER A 22 -5.50 -3.87 5.77
C SER A 22 -6.71 -3.98 4.85
N PRO A 23 -6.61 -4.75 3.75
CA PRO A 23 -7.80 -5.20 3.05
C PRO A 23 -8.63 -6.18 3.91
N ILE A 24 -8.24 -6.41 5.16
CA ILE A 24 -8.65 -7.53 5.99
C ILE A 24 -9.06 -6.99 7.36
N GLN A 25 -10.37 -6.81 7.55
CA GLN A 25 -10.99 -6.89 8.86
C GLN A 25 -11.51 -8.32 9.04
N ASN A 26 -10.63 -9.25 9.42
CA ASN A 26 -11.08 -10.51 10.00
C ASN A 26 -10.35 -10.72 11.32
N GLY A 27 -11.11 -10.64 12.41
CA GLY A 27 -10.60 -10.81 13.76
C GLY A 27 -9.94 -12.18 13.95
N GLY A 28 -8.83 -12.18 14.69
CA GLY A 28 -8.34 -13.36 15.40
C GLY A 28 -6.95 -13.88 15.01
N ASN A 29 -6.55 -13.80 13.74
CA ASN A 29 -5.27 -14.35 13.27
C ASN A 29 -4.45 -13.29 12.52
N SER A 30 -3.13 -13.26 12.75
CA SER A 30 -2.22 -12.41 11.98
C SER A 30 -2.13 -12.95 10.55
N THR A 31 -2.88 -12.34 9.62
CA THR A 31 -2.73 -12.58 8.19
C THR A 31 -1.49 -11.85 7.67
N PRO A 32 -0.84 -12.35 6.61
CA PRO A 32 0.20 -11.58 5.93
C PRO A 32 -0.38 -10.28 5.39
N ASN A 33 0.38 -9.20 5.47
CA ASN A 33 -0.05 -7.88 5.06
C ASN A 33 1.08 -7.13 4.36
N ILE A 34 0.71 -6.29 3.39
CA ILE A 34 1.61 -5.31 2.77
C ILE A 34 1.17 -3.93 3.23
N ILE A 35 2.05 -3.23 3.96
CA ILE A 35 1.76 -1.92 4.53
C ILE A 35 2.71 -0.91 3.88
N PRO A 36 2.27 -0.22 2.81
CA PRO A 36 3.08 0.81 2.18
C PRO A 36 3.07 2.09 3.04
N PHE A 37 4.25 2.66 3.30
CA PHE A 37 4.39 3.90 4.09
C PHE A 37 4.65 5.14 3.23
N ALA A 38 5.34 4.97 2.10
CA ALA A 38 5.70 6.06 1.21
C ALA A 38 4.59 6.29 0.17
N GLN A 39 4.93 6.50 -1.09
CA GLN A 39 3.95 6.60 -2.16
C GLN A 39 3.14 5.30 -2.28
N THR A 40 1.84 5.37 -2.02
CA THR A 40 0.98 4.19 -1.84
C THR A 40 0.10 3.87 -3.04
N ASP A 41 -0.11 4.82 -3.95
CA ASP A 41 -1.07 4.70 -5.06
C ASP A 41 -0.76 3.54 -6.02
N VAL A 42 0.50 3.36 -6.40
CA VAL A 42 0.93 2.29 -7.31
C VAL A 42 0.73 0.93 -6.66
N ILE A 43 1.12 0.82 -5.39
CA ILE A 43 1.00 -0.40 -4.62
C ILE A 43 -0.48 -0.74 -4.44
N PHE A 44 -1.33 0.22 -4.06
CA PHE A 44 -2.77 -0.01 -3.94
C PHE A 44 -3.42 -0.39 -5.26
N THR A 45 -2.98 0.20 -6.38
CA THR A 45 -3.48 -0.19 -7.71
C THR A 45 -3.19 -1.66 -8.00
N LEU A 46 -1.96 -2.12 -7.71
CA LEU A 46 -1.57 -3.51 -7.89
C LEU A 46 -2.32 -4.45 -6.94
N LEU A 47 -2.55 -4.02 -5.69
CA LEU A 47 -3.23 -4.81 -4.67
C LEU A 47 -4.74 -4.95 -4.91
N THR A 48 -5.39 -3.88 -5.37
CA THR A 48 -6.86 -3.78 -5.42
C THR A 48 -7.42 -3.87 -6.84
N GLY A 49 -6.56 -3.85 -7.87
CA GLY A 49 -6.94 -3.88 -9.28
C GLY A 49 -7.45 -2.55 -9.84
N ILE A 50 -7.64 -1.54 -9.00
CA ILE A 50 -8.16 -0.22 -9.36
C ILE A 50 -7.28 0.86 -8.74
N SER A 51 -6.98 1.93 -9.48
CA SER A 51 -6.22 3.03 -8.91
C SER A 51 -7.07 3.82 -7.90
N PRO A 52 -6.48 4.40 -6.84
CA PRO A 52 -7.22 5.19 -5.87
C PRO A 52 -8.05 6.30 -6.53
N GLU A 53 -7.49 6.98 -7.53
CA GLU A 53 -8.14 8.07 -8.24
C GLU A 53 -9.37 7.58 -9.03
N LEU A 54 -9.26 6.41 -9.67
CA LEU A 54 -10.38 5.80 -10.40
C LEU A 54 -11.46 5.30 -9.43
N ASN A 55 -11.08 4.77 -8.27
CA ASN A 55 -12.00 4.35 -7.23
C ASN A 55 -12.73 5.56 -6.60
N GLU A 56 -12.03 6.68 -6.36
CA GLU A 56 -12.65 7.93 -5.91
C GLU A 56 -13.65 8.49 -6.94
N LEU A 57 -13.27 8.50 -8.22
CA LEU A 57 -14.16 8.92 -9.30
C LEU A 57 -15.41 8.03 -9.34
N HIS A 58 -15.23 6.72 -9.23
CA HIS A 58 -16.31 5.74 -9.21
C HIS A 58 -17.29 5.99 -8.05
N GLU A 59 -16.78 6.15 -6.83
CA GLU A 59 -17.59 6.48 -5.64
C GLU A 59 -18.34 7.81 -5.81
N MET A 60 -17.68 8.82 -6.39
CA MET A 60 -18.28 10.12 -6.67
C MET A 60 -19.44 10.02 -7.67
N GLN A 61 -19.27 9.26 -8.76
CA GLN A 61 -20.31 9.09 -9.79
C GLN A 61 -21.52 8.32 -9.23
N ILE A 62 -21.28 7.24 -8.48
CA ILE A 62 -22.35 6.48 -7.83
C ILE A 62 -23.12 7.35 -6.83
N GLY A 63 -22.40 8.15 -6.02
CA GLY A 63 -23.03 9.09 -5.11
C GLY A 63 -23.84 10.18 -5.83
N LYS A 64 -23.40 10.64 -7.01
CA LYS A 64 -24.15 11.59 -7.82
C LYS A 64 -25.43 10.98 -8.38
N ILE A 65 -25.35 9.79 -8.98
CA ILE A 65 -26.52 9.05 -9.49
C ILE A 65 -27.52 8.80 -8.36
N GLY A 66 -27.03 8.43 -7.16
CA GLY A 66 -27.87 8.23 -6.00
C GLY A 66 -28.66 9.46 -5.59
N ARG A 67 -28.01 10.63 -5.56
CA ARG A 67 -28.71 11.90 -5.26
C ARG A 67 -29.77 12.22 -6.31
N GLU A 68 -29.46 12.09 -7.59
CA GLU A 68 -30.40 12.38 -8.68
C GLU A 68 -31.64 11.45 -8.65
N LEU A 69 -31.48 10.19 -8.24
CA LEU A 69 -32.58 9.23 -8.19
C LEU A 69 -33.32 9.21 -6.84
N SER A 70 -32.73 9.75 -5.77
CA SER A 70 -33.33 9.77 -4.44
C SER A 70 -34.65 10.55 -4.35
N GLU A 71 -34.89 11.48 -5.29
CA GLU A 71 -36.15 12.24 -5.40
C GLU A 71 -37.37 11.33 -5.61
N TYR A 72 -37.18 10.14 -6.18
CA TYR A 72 -38.26 9.19 -6.49
C TYR A 72 -38.52 8.20 -5.35
N ASN A 73 -37.46 7.66 -4.75
CA ASN A 73 -37.54 6.71 -3.63
C ASN A 73 -36.17 6.59 -2.92
N GLU A 74 -35.92 7.48 -1.97
CA GLU A 74 -34.65 7.55 -1.24
C GLU A 74 -34.24 6.21 -0.60
N THR A 75 -35.17 5.52 0.07
CA THR A 75 -34.86 4.25 0.76
C THR A 75 -34.45 3.15 -0.20
N ALA A 76 -35.18 3.00 -1.32
CA ALA A 76 -34.86 1.98 -2.32
C ALA A 76 -33.53 2.28 -3.03
N VAL A 77 -33.27 3.56 -3.34
CA VAL A 77 -32.03 3.99 -4.00
C VAL A 77 -30.82 3.78 -3.09
N ASN A 78 -30.91 4.18 -1.83
CA ASN A 78 -29.83 3.97 -0.86
C ASN A 78 -29.54 2.47 -0.66
N SER A 79 -30.58 1.64 -0.53
CA SER A 79 -30.41 0.19 -0.44
C SER A 79 -29.71 -0.41 -1.67
N LEU A 80 -30.06 0.06 -2.88
CA LEU A 80 -29.44 -0.40 -4.11
C LEU A 80 -27.96 0.01 -4.21
N ILE A 81 -27.64 1.24 -3.81
CA ILE A 81 -26.26 1.75 -3.82
C ILE A 81 -25.41 0.96 -2.83
N GLU A 82 -25.88 0.75 -1.60
CA GLU A 82 -25.14 -0.04 -0.61
C GLU A 82 -24.90 -1.48 -1.10
N LYS A 83 -25.92 -2.10 -1.71
CA LYS A 83 -25.77 -3.42 -2.32
C LYS A 83 -24.73 -3.41 -3.44
N TYR A 84 -24.74 -2.39 -4.30
CA TYR A 84 -23.76 -2.25 -5.37
C TYR A 84 -22.34 -2.07 -4.83
N LYS A 85 -22.15 -1.17 -3.85
CA LYS A 85 -20.85 -0.94 -3.20
C LYS A 85 -20.32 -2.21 -2.56
N GLN A 86 -21.19 -2.96 -1.88
CA GLN A 86 -20.83 -4.26 -1.32
C GLN A 86 -20.39 -5.24 -2.42
N GLN A 87 -21.18 -5.43 -3.47
CA GLN A 87 -20.81 -6.32 -4.58
C GLN A 87 -19.50 -5.93 -5.26
N PHE A 88 -19.26 -4.63 -5.44
CA PHE A 88 -18.03 -4.12 -6.01
C PHE A 88 -16.82 -4.39 -5.11
N ASN A 89 -16.95 -4.15 -3.80
CA ASN A 89 -15.89 -4.42 -2.83
C ASN A 89 -15.63 -5.93 -2.66
N ASP A 90 -16.68 -6.76 -2.63
CA ASP A 90 -16.56 -8.23 -2.57
C ASP A 90 -15.82 -8.76 -3.82
N TYR A 91 -16.10 -8.20 -4.99
CA TYR A 91 -15.39 -8.55 -6.22
C TYR A 91 -13.90 -8.16 -6.15
N LYS A 92 -13.57 -6.93 -5.71
CA LYS A 92 -12.18 -6.50 -5.49
C LYS A 92 -11.46 -7.43 -4.52
N GLN A 93 -12.13 -7.77 -3.41
CA GLN A 93 -11.60 -8.65 -2.38
C GLN A 93 -11.24 -10.01 -2.97
N LYS A 94 -12.21 -10.67 -3.59
CA LYS A 94 -12.07 -12.04 -4.07
C LYS A 94 -11.11 -12.18 -5.25
N GLU A 95 -11.14 -11.24 -6.20
CA GLU A 95 -10.47 -11.41 -7.49
C GLU A 95 -9.07 -10.77 -7.53
N TYR A 96 -8.78 -9.78 -6.66
CA TYR A 96 -7.49 -9.08 -6.64
C TYR A 96 -6.75 -9.21 -5.32
N ILE A 97 -7.45 -8.98 -4.19
CA ILE A 97 -6.80 -8.91 -2.88
C ILE A 97 -6.49 -10.32 -2.34
N ASP A 98 -7.49 -11.19 -2.23
CA ASP A 98 -7.34 -12.53 -1.67
C ASP A 98 -6.26 -13.35 -2.37
N PRO A 99 -6.12 -13.34 -3.72
CA PRO A 99 -5.03 -14.02 -4.40
C PRO A 99 -3.63 -13.56 -3.95
N ILE A 100 -3.45 -12.27 -3.69
CA ILE A 100 -2.16 -11.72 -3.24
C ILE A 100 -1.90 -12.12 -1.78
N ILE A 101 -2.92 -12.08 -0.93
CA ILE A 101 -2.78 -12.50 0.48
C ILE A 101 -2.45 -13.98 0.57
N ASN A 102 -3.16 -14.83 -0.19
CA ASN A 102 -2.89 -16.26 -0.26
C ASN A 102 -1.48 -16.55 -0.79
N LEU A 103 -0.98 -15.75 -1.75
CA LEU A 103 0.40 -15.84 -2.22
C LEU A 103 1.38 -15.53 -1.08
N LEU A 104 1.16 -14.44 -0.34
CA LEU A 104 2.03 -14.02 0.77
C LEU A 104 2.15 -15.08 1.87
N GLU A 105 1.08 -15.84 2.14
CA GLU A 105 1.10 -16.94 3.11
C GLU A 105 2.11 -18.03 2.75
N GLY A 106 2.38 -18.22 1.45
CA GLY A 106 3.30 -19.23 0.94
C GLY A 106 4.73 -18.75 0.72
N LEU A 107 5.02 -17.45 0.83
CA LEU A 107 6.34 -16.91 0.50
C LEU A 107 7.38 -17.19 1.59
N SER A 108 8.58 -17.58 1.16
CA SER A 108 9.77 -17.55 2.01
C SER A 108 10.17 -16.11 2.35
N ILE A 109 11.00 -15.94 3.40
CA ILE A 109 11.58 -14.63 3.79
C ILE A 109 12.26 -13.96 2.59
N LYS A 110 12.93 -14.76 1.75
CA LYS A 110 13.61 -14.27 0.57
C LYS A 110 12.65 -13.72 -0.48
N GLU A 111 11.61 -14.48 -0.81
CA GLU A 111 10.61 -14.07 -1.78
C GLU A 111 9.80 -12.85 -1.31
N MET A 112 9.50 -12.75 -0.01
CA MET A 112 8.90 -11.55 0.57
C MET A 112 9.78 -10.31 0.36
N GLY A 113 11.10 -10.45 0.56
CA GLY A 113 12.06 -9.37 0.31
C GLY A 113 12.12 -8.95 -1.16
N GLU A 114 12.13 -9.91 -2.08
CA GLU A 114 12.13 -9.67 -3.53
C GLU A 114 10.82 -9.01 -4.01
N MET A 115 9.68 -9.43 -3.45
CA MET A 115 8.38 -8.81 -3.73
C MET A 115 8.34 -7.36 -3.24
N ALA A 116 8.82 -7.09 -2.02
CA ALA A 116 8.90 -5.74 -1.48
C ALA A 116 9.78 -4.83 -2.36
N GLU A 117 10.94 -5.32 -2.81
CA GLU A 117 11.78 -4.58 -3.75
C GLU A 117 11.05 -4.28 -5.06
N THR A 118 10.37 -5.29 -5.63
CA THR A 118 9.67 -5.17 -6.90
C THR A 118 8.57 -4.10 -6.84
N LEU A 119 7.80 -4.06 -5.76
CA LEU A 119 6.75 -3.04 -5.55
C LEU A 119 7.33 -1.62 -5.49
N ILE A 120 8.46 -1.43 -4.82
CA ILE A 120 9.14 -0.13 -4.76
C ILE A 120 9.70 0.24 -6.14
N SER A 121 10.31 -0.72 -6.85
CA SER A 121 10.85 -0.51 -8.20
C SER A 121 9.76 -0.09 -9.19
N LEU A 122 8.60 -0.75 -9.17
CA LEU A 122 7.45 -0.39 -9.99
C LEU A 122 6.93 1.03 -9.69
N THR A 123 6.93 1.41 -8.41
CA THR A 123 6.55 2.77 -7.98
C THR A 123 7.53 3.80 -8.53
N SER A 124 8.83 3.60 -8.34
CA SER A 124 9.87 4.46 -8.90
C SER A 124 9.82 4.52 -10.43
N PHE A 125 9.52 3.40 -11.09
CA PHE A 125 9.36 3.34 -12.54
C PHE A 125 8.19 4.21 -12.99
N LYS A 126 6.98 4.02 -12.45
CA LYS A 126 5.80 4.83 -12.81
C LYS A 126 6.13 6.33 -12.71
N ARG A 127 6.75 6.75 -11.60
CA ARG A 127 7.10 8.16 -11.35
C ARG A 127 8.17 8.72 -12.27
N LYS A 128 9.11 7.90 -12.74
CA LYS A 128 10.10 8.37 -13.71
C LYS A 128 9.45 8.77 -15.04
N PHE A 129 8.34 8.14 -15.41
CA PHE A 129 7.64 8.37 -16.68
C PHE A 129 6.40 9.27 -16.56
N SER A 130 5.81 9.38 -15.37
CA SER A 130 4.83 10.42 -15.06
C SER A 130 5.54 11.77 -14.87
N SER A 131 4.94 12.88 -15.30
CA SER A 131 5.53 14.23 -15.18
C SER A 131 5.63 14.75 -13.73
N ASP A 132 5.47 13.88 -12.74
CA ASP A 132 5.62 14.17 -11.32
C ASP A 132 7.11 14.11 -10.95
N ILE A 133 7.63 15.17 -10.34
CA ILE A 133 9.03 15.23 -9.85
C ILE A 133 9.26 14.05 -8.89
N GLY A 134 10.07 13.08 -9.34
CA GLY A 134 10.31 11.82 -8.63
C GLY A 134 10.94 12.02 -7.25
N THR A 135 10.18 11.78 -6.19
CA THR A 135 10.69 11.82 -4.80
C THR A 135 11.28 10.49 -4.33
N VAL A 136 11.16 9.42 -5.12
CA VAL A 136 11.70 8.08 -4.83
C VAL A 136 12.50 7.55 -6.01
N GLY A 137 13.81 7.34 -5.82
CA GLY A 137 14.69 6.82 -6.86
C GLY A 137 16.02 6.32 -6.31
N GLY A 138 16.70 5.50 -7.10
CA GLY A 138 17.96 4.86 -6.73
C GLY A 138 17.79 3.41 -6.25
N PRO A 139 18.88 2.76 -5.82
CA PRO A 139 18.85 1.38 -5.37
C PRO A 139 17.98 1.19 -4.13
N THR A 140 17.18 0.12 -4.11
CA THR A 140 16.36 -0.26 -2.96
C THR A 140 17.14 -1.17 -2.02
N ASP A 141 17.15 -0.82 -0.74
CA ASP A 141 17.67 -1.67 0.33
C ASP A 141 16.52 -2.43 0.99
N VAL A 142 16.75 -3.70 1.33
CA VAL A 142 15.75 -4.60 1.90
C VAL A 142 16.29 -5.17 3.21
N LEU A 143 15.58 -4.89 4.30
CA LEU A 143 15.82 -5.43 5.62
C LEU A 143 14.69 -6.43 5.96
N THR A 144 15.08 -7.62 6.39
CA THR A 144 14.16 -8.60 6.96
C THR A 144 14.41 -8.74 8.44
N ILE A 145 13.34 -8.91 9.22
CA ILE A 145 13.42 -9.11 10.66
C ILE A 145 12.63 -10.37 11.00
N THR A 146 13.30 -11.37 11.57
CA THR A 146 12.66 -12.60 12.04
C THR A 146 12.91 -12.77 13.53
N ARG A 147 12.08 -13.57 14.19
CA ARG A 147 12.27 -13.87 15.62
C ARG A 147 13.59 -14.61 15.90
N GLY A 148 14.01 -15.48 15.00
CA GLY A 148 15.20 -16.32 15.19
C GLY A 148 16.51 -15.61 14.86
N GLU A 149 16.51 -14.73 13.87
CA GLU A 149 17.73 -14.18 13.30
C GLU A 149 17.90 -12.68 13.55
N GLY A 150 16.84 -12.00 14.00
CA GLY A 150 16.84 -10.55 14.14
C GLY A 150 16.94 -9.84 12.78
N PRO A 151 17.46 -8.61 12.74
CA PRO A 151 17.54 -7.81 11.51
C PRO A 151 18.66 -8.29 10.59
N ILE A 152 18.31 -8.67 9.36
CA ILE A 152 19.22 -9.09 8.29
C ILE A 152 19.00 -8.21 7.05
N TRP A 153 20.08 -7.61 6.54
CA TRP A 153 20.06 -6.92 5.24
C TRP A 153 20.13 -7.95 4.12
N MET A 154 18.98 -8.28 3.55
CA MET A 154 18.88 -9.13 2.36
C MET A 154 19.50 -8.46 1.13
N LYS A 155 19.28 -7.15 1.02
CA LYS A 155 19.86 -6.32 -0.03
C LYS A 155 20.27 -4.98 0.57
N ARG A 156 21.50 -4.58 0.32
CA ARG A 156 22.00 -3.28 0.77
C ARG A 156 23.01 -2.74 -0.22
N LYS A 157 22.83 -1.49 -0.61
CA LYS A 157 23.82 -0.74 -1.36
C LYS A 157 25.08 -0.62 -0.50
N LYS A 158 26.15 -1.28 -0.93
CA LYS A 158 27.47 -1.08 -0.33
C LYS A 158 28.04 0.23 -0.88
N TYR A 159 28.37 1.17 0.01
CA TYR A 159 29.12 2.36 -0.37
C TYR A 159 30.52 2.00 -0.91
N PHE A 160 31.13 0.96 -0.36
CA PHE A 160 32.43 0.46 -0.75
C PHE A 160 32.44 -1.08 -0.73
N ASP A 161 32.92 -1.69 -1.81
CA ASP A 161 33.09 -3.13 -1.93
C ASP A 161 34.56 -3.42 -2.29
N GLY A 162 35.31 -4.05 -1.37
CA GLY A 162 36.74 -4.32 -1.55
C GLY A 162 37.02 -5.24 -2.73
N GLU A 163 36.14 -6.21 -3.00
CA GLU A 163 36.31 -7.13 -4.14
C GLU A 163 36.17 -6.41 -5.47
N MET A 164 35.28 -5.40 -5.54
CA MET A 164 35.09 -4.55 -6.72
C MET A 164 36.11 -3.41 -6.82
N ASN A 165 36.84 -3.11 -5.74
CA ASN A 165 37.75 -1.97 -5.65
C ASN A 165 39.18 -2.40 -5.28
N LYS A 166 39.68 -3.52 -5.85
CA LYS A 166 41.04 -4.04 -5.57
C LYS A 166 42.15 -2.99 -5.72
N GLY A 167 42.00 -2.05 -6.65
CA GLY A 167 42.96 -0.95 -6.82
C GLY A 167 43.09 -0.03 -5.59
N TYR A 168 42.03 0.11 -4.78
CA TYR A 168 42.10 0.81 -3.50
C TYR A 168 42.97 0.05 -2.49
N GLU A 169 42.86 -1.28 -2.42
CA GLU A 169 43.68 -2.12 -1.53
C GLU A 169 45.16 -2.09 -1.91
N LEU A 170 45.44 -2.13 -3.21
CA LEU A 170 46.81 -2.10 -3.75
C LEU A 170 47.54 -0.77 -3.49
N ARG A 171 46.81 0.35 -3.32
CA ARG A 171 47.40 1.67 -3.03
C ARG A 171 47.70 1.93 -1.55
N ARG A 172 47.26 1.03 -0.65
CA ARG A 172 47.47 1.16 0.81
C ARG A 172 48.51 0.17 1.35
N LYS A 173 49.20 -0.54 0.47
CA LYS A 173 50.45 -1.27 0.76
C LYS A 173 51.63 -0.40 0.39
#